data_AF-A0A918S280-F1
#
_entry.id   AF-A0A918S280-F1
#
_cell.length_a   1.000
_cell.length_b   1.000
_cell.length_c   1.000
_cell.angle_alpha   90.00
_cell.angle_beta   90.00
_cell.angle_gamma   90.00
#
_symmetry.space_group_name_H-M   'P 1'
#
loop_
_entity.id
_entity.type
_entity.pdbx_description
1 polymer ?
#
loop_
_entity_poly.entity_id
_entity_poly.type
_entity_poly.pdbx_seq_one_letter_code
_entity_poly.pdbx_strand_id
1 'polypeptide(L)'
;MPGLRLNKVEMTDMTFKVWCVLCTALLLSACSEPLILSPDAVLPDGSRYSGDVVDGRFSGQGKLVFSAGGYYQGSFVDGVFHGPGVMVFVNGDRWEGDFREGQATGEFTVISQDTSTRYVGSLQNGYMHGKGELTTDDYVYNGDFVMGSFEGEGVYTKTDGESYTGGFKANLYHGQGSVSYENGSSYSGEFQGGNYHGDGEFKQGDMFYRGTFVDGVLTGQAELSMYDGSIYKGEVEAWQPQGKGSLTSEDGNRLEGMFESGMMVGEGRWFGSDGSTYVGEFDYNQFDGNGTYTAANGDVYQGEFSFGEYHGQGTLTLAEPEAGQAKIQRGRWSRGKLVHDTESGFRQHVQAELALTHHQRLLSEALSRLPDSESDTAQAYFLGIAGDGSQSVFRREIEFVQQQLSQRYDTADHSVLLVNHHETAEAWPLATRQSIADALKALGQKMNVEQDVLFLYMTSHGSSEHDFYLNHDSIKLPNLSPSELKAMLDLAGIKWRVLMVSACYSGGFVPVLKNETTMLITAADSKSKSFGCSEDSEMTYFGRALFQEVLAKNASLSLVDAYPKAAKLIAEWEDDEELKPSNPQLSAPKEIVDKLREMEGP
;
A
#
# COMPACT_ATOMS: atom_id res chain seq x y z
N MET A 1 3.72 -1.49 23.86
CA MET A 1 4.55 -0.27 23.95
C MET A 1 4.89 -0.05 25.42
N PRO A 2 6.13 0.23 25.81
CA PRO A 2 6.47 0.42 27.20
C PRO A 2 6.18 1.88 27.62
N GLY A 3 5.43 2.06 28.71
CA GLY A 3 5.14 3.38 29.28
C GLY A 3 6.43 4.14 29.58
N LEU A 4 6.52 5.38 29.10
CA LEU A 4 7.64 6.27 29.40
C LEU A 4 7.60 6.62 30.89
N ARG A 5 8.50 6.02 31.67
CA ARG A 5 8.87 6.56 32.98
C ARG A 5 9.88 7.67 32.74
N LEU A 6 9.47 8.92 32.96
CA LEU A 6 10.45 9.98 33.12
C LEU A 6 11.23 9.70 34.40
N ASN A 7 12.55 9.69 34.28
CA ASN A 7 13.40 9.51 35.44
C ASN A 7 13.15 10.67 36.40
N LYS A 8 13.01 10.34 37.69
CA LYS A 8 13.00 11.36 38.73
C LYS A 8 14.30 12.14 38.61
N VAL A 9 14.19 13.46 38.45
CA VAL A 9 15.34 14.33 38.49
C VAL A 9 15.77 14.44 39.94
N GLU A 10 16.63 13.52 40.35
CA GLU A 10 17.35 13.68 41.60
C GLU A 10 18.46 14.67 41.33
N MET A 11 18.19 15.95 41.61
CA MET A 11 19.28 16.84 41.99
C MET A 11 19.97 16.17 43.16
N THR A 12 21.19 15.70 42.90
CA THR A 12 22.01 14.82 43.73
C THR A 12 21.80 15.14 45.20
N ASP A 13 21.12 14.21 45.88
CA ASP A 13 20.93 14.15 47.33
C ASP A 13 20.99 15.52 48.04
N MET A 14 20.07 16.41 47.65
CA MET A 14 19.76 17.62 48.41
C MET A 14 19.06 17.25 49.72
N THR A 15 19.69 16.40 50.54
CA THR A 15 19.42 16.41 51.96
C THR A 15 19.75 17.81 52.43
N PHE A 16 18.69 18.59 52.61
CA PHE A 16 18.69 19.90 53.22
C PHE A 16 19.19 19.73 54.67
N LYS A 17 20.49 19.51 54.83
CA LYS A 17 21.24 19.91 56.01
C LYS A 17 21.74 21.33 55.77
N VAL A 18 20.82 22.22 55.42
CA VAL A 18 20.82 23.55 56.04
C VAL A 18 20.35 23.36 57.49
N TRP A 19 21.00 22.47 58.23
CA TRP A 19 21.15 22.66 59.66
C TRP A 19 22.05 23.87 59.76
N CYS A 20 21.40 25.04 59.76
CA CYS A 20 21.77 26.11 60.65
C CYS A 20 23.28 26.21 60.91
N VAL A 21 24.09 26.55 59.89
CA VAL A 21 25.38 27.19 60.16
C VAL A 21 25.14 28.53 60.89
N LEU A 22 23.89 29.02 60.86
CA LEU A 22 23.33 30.04 61.74
C LEU A 22 23.28 29.67 63.25
N CYS A 23 23.48 28.42 63.68
CA CYS A 23 23.59 28.10 65.12
C CYS A 23 24.99 28.28 65.69
N THR A 24 26.04 28.42 64.88
CA THR A 24 27.41 28.64 65.39
C THR A 24 27.90 30.09 65.31
N ALA A 25 27.13 31.00 64.70
CA ALA A 25 27.40 32.45 64.78
C ALA A 25 26.50 33.18 65.81
N LEU A 26 25.41 32.56 66.28
CA LEU A 26 24.53 33.13 67.32
C LEU A 26 24.86 32.69 68.76
N LEU A 27 25.96 31.96 68.97
CA LEU A 27 26.54 31.68 70.29
C LEU A 27 27.77 32.54 70.61
N LEU A 28 27.75 33.82 70.22
CA LEU A 28 28.55 34.86 70.88
C LEU A 28 27.63 35.76 71.73
N SER A 29 26.84 35.12 72.58
CA SER A 29 26.19 35.76 73.73
C SER A 29 26.67 35.11 75.04
N ALA A 30 27.98 34.85 75.14
CA ALA A 30 28.60 34.60 76.43
C ALA A 30 30.09 34.95 76.35
N CYS A 31 30.43 36.04 77.04
CA CYS A 31 31.77 36.52 77.40
C CYS A 31 32.58 37.32 76.35
N SER A 32 32.74 38.60 76.72
CA SER A 32 33.87 39.53 76.52
C SER A 32 34.16 40.05 75.10
N GLU A 33 33.89 41.37 74.98
CA GLU A 33 34.22 42.31 73.90
C GLU A 33 33.43 42.18 72.58
N PRO A 34 32.74 43.26 72.12
CA PRO A 34 32.11 43.25 70.81
C PRO A 34 33.21 43.13 69.76
N LEU A 35 33.23 42.01 69.04
CA LEU A 35 34.12 41.81 67.91
C LEU A 35 33.69 42.79 66.80
N ILE A 36 34.33 43.96 66.74
CA ILE A 36 34.11 44.92 65.66
C ILE A 36 34.75 44.31 64.41
N LEU A 37 33.92 43.67 63.59
CA LEU A 37 34.36 43.09 62.32
C LEU A 37 34.75 44.22 61.37
N SER A 38 35.94 44.11 60.77
CA SER A 38 36.38 44.99 59.70
C SER A 38 35.65 44.68 58.39
N PRO A 39 35.58 45.63 57.44
CA PRO A 39 35.03 45.39 56.09
C PRO A 39 35.65 44.21 55.36
N ASP A 40 36.87 43.80 55.73
CA ASP A 40 37.47 42.51 55.40
C ASP A 40 37.75 41.74 56.70
N ALA A 41 36.91 40.76 57.06
CA ALA A 41 37.00 40.03 58.32
C ALA A 41 37.28 38.53 58.12
N VAL A 42 38.09 37.96 59.01
CA VAL A 42 38.26 36.50 59.14
C VAL A 42 37.51 36.06 60.40
N LEU A 43 36.52 35.19 60.22
CA LEU A 43 35.68 34.66 61.29
C LEU A 43 36.40 33.56 62.07
N PRO A 44 35.98 33.26 63.32
CA PRO A 44 36.61 32.22 64.16
C PRO A 44 36.62 30.82 63.55
N ASP A 45 35.66 30.52 62.68
CA ASP A 45 35.55 29.25 61.93
C ASP A 45 36.46 29.20 60.68
N GLY A 46 37.20 30.28 60.41
CA GLY A 46 38.07 30.45 59.24
C GLY A 46 37.38 31.04 58.01
N SER A 47 36.07 31.30 58.06
CA SER A 47 35.31 31.93 56.97
C SER A 47 35.75 33.38 56.78
N ARG A 48 35.62 33.93 55.57
CA ARG A 48 36.09 35.28 55.23
C ARG A 48 34.95 36.13 54.68
N TYR A 49 34.69 37.26 55.31
CA TYR A 49 33.71 38.24 54.84
C TYR A 49 34.42 39.45 54.22
N SER A 50 33.88 39.97 53.13
CA SER A 50 34.25 41.26 52.53
C SER A 50 32.99 42.04 52.16
N GLY A 51 32.74 43.22 52.73
CA GLY A 51 31.52 44.00 52.48
C GLY A 51 31.19 45.04 53.56
N ASP A 52 29.97 45.58 53.52
CA ASP A 52 29.56 46.60 54.48
C ASP A 52 29.36 46.00 55.89
N VAL A 53 29.67 46.78 56.92
CA VAL A 53 29.49 46.41 58.33
C VAL A 53 28.87 47.60 59.05
N VAL A 54 27.79 47.34 59.79
CA VAL A 54 27.11 48.32 60.66
C VAL A 54 27.08 47.74 62.08
N ASP A 55 27.54 48.50 63.06
CA ASP A 55 27.60 48.11 64.48
C ASP A 55 28.27 46.73 64.73
N GLY A 56 29.32 46.43 63.95
CA GLY A 56 30.06 45.18 64.05
C GLY A 56 29.35 43.96 63.45
N ARG A 57 28.23 44.14 62.75
CA ARG A 57 27.46 43.08 62.07
C ARG A 57 27.49 43.27 60.56
N PHE A 58 27.50 42.16 59.80
CA PHE A 58 27.40 42.22 58.35
C PHE A 58 26.06 42.85 57.96
N SER A 59 26.13 43.86 57.10
CA SER A 59 24.98 44.63 56.65
C SER A 59 25.24 45.04 55.20
N GLY A 60 24.24 45.54 54.48
CA GLY A 60 24.44 46.06 53.12
C GLY A 60 24.90 44.96 52.16
N GLN A 61 25.77 45.28 51.20
CA GLN A 61 26.28 44.30 50.24
C GLN A 61 27.58 43.67 50.74
N GLY A 62 27.72 42.35 50.56
CA GLY A 62 28.94 41.67 50.94
C GLY A 62 29.12 40.30 50.29
N LYS A 63 30.29 39.72 50.54
CA LYS A 63 30.68 38.37 50.12
C LYS A 63 31.25 37.60 51.29
N LEU A 64 30.61 36.49 51.65
CA LEU A 64 31.06 35.55 52.68
C LEU A 64 31.56 34.27 52.01
N VAL A 65 32.87 34.02 52.06
CA VAL A 65 33.52 32.77 51.64
C VAL A 65 33.60 31.85 52.85
N PHE A 66 32.98 30.68 52.79
CA PHE A 66 32.94 29.75 53.93
C PHE A 66 34.25 28.98 54.05
N SER A 67 34.68 28.66 55.27
CA SER A 67 35.90 27.87 55.50
C SER A 67 35.84 26.45 54.93
N ALA A 68 34.64 25.89 54.84
CA ALA A 68 34.38 24.60 54.18
C ALA A 68 34.41 24.66 52.64
N GLY A 69 34.53 25.86 52.06
CA GLY A 69 34.42 26.12 50.62
C GLY A 69 33.06 26.67 50.20
N GLY A 70 32.96 27.15 48.96
CA GLY A 70 31.79 27.90 48.49
C GLY A 70 31.73 29.34 49.04
N TYR A 71 30.74 30.11 48.59
CA TYR A 71 30.52 31.48 49.07
C TYR A 71 29.07 31.95 48.88
N TYR A 72 28.63 32.89 49.69
CA TYR A 72 27.46 33.73 49.43
C TYR A 72 27.92 35.15 49.05
N GLN A 73 27.28 35.75 48.06
CA GLN A 73 27.48 37.14 47.67
C GLN A 73 26.13 37.81 47.45
N GLY A 74 25.81 38.84 48.24
CA GLY A 74 24.51 39.50 48.20
C GLY A 74 24.30 40.40 49.40
N SER A 75 23.03 40.69 49.69
CA SER A 75 22.72 41.59 50.80
C SER A 75 22.68 40.87 52.15
N PHE A 76 22.99 41.63 53.21
CA PHE A 76 22.98 41.19 54.60
C PHE A 76 22.17 42.17 55.45
N VAL A 77 21.46 41.63 56.46
CA VAL A 77 20.86 42.39 57.55
C VAL A 77 21.21 41.68 58.86
N ASP A 78 21.86 42.40 59.78
CA ASP A 78 22.25 41.86 61.10
C ASP A 78 23.04 40.54 61.06
N GLY A 79 23.91 40.37 60.07
CA GLY A 79 24.71 39.14 59.90
C GLY A 79 24.02 38.01 59.13
N VAL A 80 22.77 38.22 58.71
CA VAL A 80 21.95 37.19 58.04
C VAL A 80 21.73 37.54 56.57
N PHE A 81 21.73 36.52 55.68
CA PHE A 81 21.45 36.73 54.26
C PHE A 81 20.06 37.32 54.06
N HIS A 82 19.98 38.39 53.27
CA HIS A 82 18.75 39.13 53.03
C HIS A 82 18.72 39.73 51.61
N GLY A 83 17.54 39.83 51.02
CA GLY A 83 17.35 40.37 49.67
C GLY A 83 18.08 39.54 48.60
N PRO A 84 18.42 40.13 47.44
CA PRO A 84 19.02 39.39 46.35
C PRO A 84 20.43 38.91 46.70
N GLY A 85 20.75 37.68 46.32
CA GLY A 85 22.06 37.09 46.53
C GLY A 85 22.34 35.87 45.66
N VAL A 86 23.61 35.52 45.60
CA VAL A 86 24.16 34.38 44.87
C VAL A 86 24.91 33.48 45.86
N MET A 87 24.48 32.23 45.98
CA MET A 87 25.16 31.18 46.71
C MET A 87 25.89 30.27 45.72
N VAL A 88 27.17 30.02 45.93
CA VAL A 88 27.96 29.02 45.20
C VAL A 88 28.44 27.97 46.19
N PHE A 89 28.09 26.72 45.94
CA PHE A 89 28.41 25.59 46.81
C PHE A 89 29.80 25.02 46.51
N VAL A 90 30.28 24.10 47.34
CA VAL A 90 31.59 23.47 47.20
C VAL A 90 31.70 22.65 45.92
N ASN A 91 30.61 22.01 45.49
CA ASN A 91 30.51 21.31 44.20
C ASN A 91 30.37 22.28 43.01
N GLY A 92 30.36 23.59 43.26
CA GLY A 92 30.25 24.62 42.24
C GLY A 92 28.81 25.01 41.88
N ASP A 93 27.79 24.25 42.31
CA ASP A 93 26.39 24.59 42.04
C ASP A 93 26.09 26.03 42.47
N ARG A 94 25.32 26.73 41.66
CA ARG A 94 25.04 28.16 41.82
C ARG A 94 23.54 28.39 41.99
N TRP A 95 23.15 29.02 43.08
CA TRP A 95 21.79 29.45 43.35
C TRP A 95 21.72 30.97 43.41
N GLU A 96 20.77 31.56 42.72
CA GLU A 96 20.56 33.00 42.66
C GLU A 96 19.09 33.32 42.91
N GLY A 97 18.80 34.21 43.85
CA GLY A 97 17.45 34.59 44.22
C GLY A 97 17.41 35.47 45.46
N ASP A 98 16.21 35.69 45.99
CA ASP A 98 15.99 36.48 47.20
C ASP A 98 16.08 35.65 48.47
N PHE A 99 16.77 36.18 49.47
CA PHE A 99 16.91 35.58 50.79
C PHE A 99 16.13 36.38 51.82
N ARG A 100 15.48 35.68 52.76
CA ARG A 100 14.85 36.31 53.93
C ARG A 100 15.16 35.49 55.16
N GLU A 101 15.73 36.14 56.16
CA GLU A 101 16.15 35.50 57.43
C GLU A 101 17.06 34.28 57.19
N GLY A 102 17.93 34.37 56.17
CA GLY A 102 18.89 33.31 55.84
C GLY A 102 18.28 32.16 55.04
N GLN A 103 16.99 32.19 54.73
CA GLN A 103 16.30 31.19 53.94
C GLN A 103 16.07 31.69 52.51
N ALA A 104 16.19 30.80 51.53
CA ALA A 104 15.80 31.07 50.15
C ALA A 104 14.28 31.29 50.09
N THR A 105 13.84 32.40 49.49
CA THR A 105 12.41 32.74 49.35
C THR A 105 12.10 33.33 47.98
N GLY A 106 10.97 32.92 47.39
CA GLY A 106 10.56 33.39 46.05
C GLY A 106 11.15 32.54 44.92
N GLU A 107 11.31 33.13 43.75
CA GLU A 107 11.88 32.46 42.58
C GLU A 107 13.40 32.42 42.65
N PHE A 108 13.97 31.27 42.32
CA PHE A 108 15.41 31.02 42.29
C PHE A 108 15.83 30.52 40.92
N THR A 109 16.99 30.98 40.47
CA THR A 109 17.76 30.34 39.40
C THR A 109 18.80 29.43 40.02
N VAL A 110 18.68 28.13 39.77
CA VAL A 110 19.62 27.10 40.20
C VAL A 110 20.34 26.57 38.97
N ILE A 111 21.67 26.54 39.00
CA ILE A 111 22.53 26.03 37.95
C ILE A 111 23.44 24.98 38.57
N SER A 112 23.33 23.74 38.11
CA SER A 112 24.29 22.70 38.50
C SER A 112 25.58 22.87 37.70
N GLN A 113 26.74 22.64 38.31
CA GLN A 113 28.02 22.63 37.57
C GLN A 113 28.35 21.27 36.99
N ASP A 114 27.94 20.20 37.66
CA ASP A 114 28.23 18.82 37.26
C ASP A 114 27.26 18.30 36.18
N THR A 115 26.11 18.96 36.05
CA THR A 115 25.11 18.68 35.01
C THR A 115 24.75 20.00 34.33
N SER A 116 24.43 20.01 33.04
CA SER A 116 23.90 21.21 32.36
C SER A 116 22.49 21.59 32.82
N THR A 117 22.10 21.20 34.04
CA THR A 117 20.79 21.41 34.63
C THR A 117 20.65 22.85 35.09
N ARG A 118 19.60 23.52 34.62
CA ARG A 118 19.19 24.84 35.07
C ARG A 118 17.72 24.83 35.46
N TYR A 119 17.40 25.27 36.67
CA TYR A 119 16.03 25.46 37.14
C TYR A 119 15.75 26.93 37.43
N VAL A 120 14.58 27.42 37.02
CA VAL A 120 14.06 28.74 37.40
C VAL A 120 12.67 28.55 37.98
N GLY A 121 12.49 28.81 39.27
CA GLY A 121 11.19 28.70 39.90
C GLY A 121 11.26 28.72 41.41
N SER A 122 10.14 28.41 42.06
CA SER A 122 10.07 28.40 43.52
C SER A 122 10.71 27.14 44.12
N LEU A 123 11.24 27.27 45.34
CA LEU A 123 11.80 26.18 46.12
C LEU A 123 11.06 26.03 47.45
N GLN A 124 10.80 24.79 47.87
CA GLN A 124 10.27 24.47 49.20
C GLN A 124 11.14 23.39 49.86
N ASN A 125 11.71 23.71 51.03
CA ASN A 125 12.66 22.84 51.74
C ASN A 125 13.83 22.37 50.84
N GLY A 126 14.25 23.22 49.91
CA GLY A 126 15.26 22.93 48.89
C GLY A 126 14.73 22.25 47.64
N TYR A 127 13.57 21.61 47.66
CA TYR A 127 13.06 20.93 46.47
C TYR A 127 12.35 21.90 45.54
N MET A 128 12.43 21.66 44.23
CA MET A 128 11.60 22.35 43.23
C MET A 128 10.12 22.21 43.62
N HIS A 129 9.42 23.33 43.72
CA HIS A 129 8.04 23.36 44.19
C HIS A 129 7.27 24.52 43.58
N GLY A 130 6.00 24.32 43.25
CA GLY A 130 5.20 25.31 42.54
C GLY A 130 5.61 25.42 41.08
N LYS A 131 5.39 26.57 40.45
CA LYS A 131 5.72 26.77 39.04
C LYS A 131 7.22 26.94 38.83
N GLY A 132 7.74 26.34 37.77
CA GLY A 132 9.12 26.54 37.35
C GLY A 132 9.42 26.02 35.96
N GLU A 133 10.63 26.32 35.50
CA GLU A 133 11.22 25.86 34.27
C GLU A 133 12.53 25.11 34.58
N LEU A 134 12.62 23.86 34.14
CA LEU A 134 13.80 23.01 34.25
C LEU A 134 14.36 22.76 32.85
N THR A 135 15.61 23.11 32.61
CA THR A 135 16.37 22.83 31.40
C THR A 135 17.47 21.81 31.74
N THR A 136 17.62 20.79 30.92
CA THR A 136 18.69 19.78 30.98
C THR A 136 19.30 19.60 29.59
N ASP A 137 20.31 18.73 29.44
CA ASP A 137 20.84 18.35 28.13
C ASP A 137 19.80 17.58 27.28
N ASP A 138 18.87 16.88 27.92
CA ASP A 138 17.94 15.96 27.26
C ASP A 138 16.56 16.56 27.01
N TYR A 139 16.12 17.52 27.84
CA TYR A 139 14.79 18.12 27.75
C TYR A 139 14.64 19.45 28.49
N VAL A 140 13.55 20.15 28.19
CA VAL A 140 13.01 21.30 28.91
C VAL A 140 11.63 20.94 29.46
N TYR A 141 11.38 21.25 30.73
CA TYR A 141 10.06 21.14 31.36
C TYR A 141 9.64 22.50 31.93
N ASN A 142 8.44 22.96 31.60
CA ASN A 142 7.84 24.16 32.16
C ASN A 142 6.46 23.80 32.74
N GLY A 143 6.31 23.84 34.06
CA GLY A 143 5.09 23.37 34.71
C GLY A 143 5.13 23.42 36.23
N ASP A 144 4.21 22.70 36.86
CA ASP A 144 4.13 22.60 38.32
C ASP A 144 5.05 21.49 38.88
N PHE A 145 5.65 21.78 40.03
CA PHE A 145 6.49 20.86 40.77
C PHE A 145 5.93 20.62 42.16
N VAL A 146 6.00 19.37 42.62
CA VAL A 146 5.79 19.03 44.03
C VAL A 146 6.98 18.23 44.52
N MET A 147 7.81 18.87 45.35
CA MET A 147 8.97 18.24 46.00
C MET A 147 9.92 17.59 44.99
N GLY A 148 10.20 18.28 43.89
CA GLY A 148 11.10 17.84 42.83
C GLY A 148 10.48 16.94 41.76
N SER A 149 9.22 16.53 41.90
CA SER A 149 8.51 15.77 40.86
C SER A 149 7.65 16.68 40.00
N PHE A 150 7.57 16.39 38.69
CA PHE A 150 6.57 17.01 37.81
C PHE A 150 5.18 16.58 38.26
N GLU A 151 4.31 17.56 38.45
CA GLU A 151 2.94 17.41 38.91
C GLU A 151 2.07 18.46 38.19
N GLY A 152 0.74 18.37 38.28
CA GLY A 152 -0.14 19.41 37.74
C GLY A 152 0.02 19.57 36.23
N GLU A 153 -0.12 20.79 35.72
CA GLU A 153 -0.03 21.05 34.28
C GLU A 153 1.39 21.44 33.87
N GLY A 154 1.83 21.00 32.70
CA GLY A 154 3.13 21.40 32.18
C GLY A 154 3.34 21.11 30.69
N VAL A 155 4.46 21.62 30.19
CA VAL A 155 4.99 21.38 28.85
C VAL A 155 6.35 20.72 29.01
N TYR A 156 6.52 19.54 28.44
CA TYR A 156 7.76 18.80 28.36
C TYR A 156 8.21 18.75 26.90
N THR A 157 9.45 19.15 26.61
CA THR A 157 10.03 19.14 25.27
C THR A 157 11.39 18.48 25.33
N LYS A 158 11.53 17.34 24.67
CA LYS A 158 12.79 16.61 24.55
C LYS A 158 13.63 17.19 23.42
N THR A 159 14.95 17.15 23.55
CA THR A 159 15.87 17.77 22.57
C THR A 159 15.89 17.07 21.21
N ASP A 160 15.42 15.82 21.14
CA ASP A 160 15.25 15.03 19.91
C ASP A 160 13.91 15.28 19.19
N GLY A 161 13.01 16.09 19.76
CA GLY A 161 11.78 16.54 19.09
C GLY A 161 10.47 15.98 19.64
N GLU A 162 10.49 15.04 20.58
CA GLU A 162 9.27 14.67 21.31
C GLU A 162 8.79 15.84 22.18
N SER A 163 7.49 16.12 22.20
CA SER A 163 6.91 17.11 23.11
C SER A 163 5.58 16.64 23.68
N TYR A 164 5.29 16.99 24.93
CA TYR A 164 4.04 16.74 25.62
C TYR A 164 3.54 18.02 26.28
N THR A 165 2.24 18.25 26.21
CA THR A 165 1.55 19.33 26.94
C THR A 165 0.32 18.74 27.63
N GLY A 166 0.23 18.90 28.94
CA GLY A 166 -0.91 18.42 29.72
C GLY A 166 -0.56 18.11 31.16
N GLY A 167 -1.35 17.24 31.78
CA GLY A 167 -1.21 16.89 33.18
C GLY A 167 -0.05 15.93 33.47
N PHE A 168 0.52 16.04 34.66
CA PHE A 168 1.58 15.22 35.21
C PHE A 168 1.21 14.75 36.61
N LYS A 169 1.62 13.52 36.95
CA LYS A 169 1.55 12.98 38.30
C LYS A 169 2.77 12.13 38.59
N ALA A 170 3.56 12.52 39.58
CA ALA A 170 4.80 11.84 39.96
C ALA A 170 5.72 11.54 38.75
N ASN A 171 5.95 12.54 37.90
CA ASN A 171 6.77 12.46 36.68
C ASN A 171 6.18 11.60 35.54
N LEU A 172 4.90 11.23 35.59
CA LEU A 172 4.23 10.51 34.51
C LEU A 172 3.15 11.37 33.87
N TYR A 173 2.97 11.27 32.56
CA TYR A 173 1.82 11.86 31.87
C TYR A 173 0.52 11.34 32.51
N HIS A 174 -0.38 12.25 32.86
CA HIS A 174 -1.60 11.93 33.58
C HIS A 174 -2.72 12.93 33.30
N GLY A 175 -3.97 12.48 33.27
CA GLY A 175 -5.10 13.35 32.95
C GLY A 175 -5.13 13.70 31.47
N GLN A 176 -5.65 14.87 31.12
CA GLN A 176 -5.75 15.31 29.72
C GLN A 176 -4.41 15.83 29.23
N GLY A 177 -4.04 15.50 27.99
CA GLY A 177 -2.82 16.01 27.37
C GLY A 177 -2.69 15.68 25.89
N SER A 178 -1.62 16.18 25.29
CA SER A 178 -1.25 15.92 23.91
C SER A 178 0.26 15.68 23.82
N VAL A 179 0.66 14.61 23.14
CA VAL A 179 2.05 14.26 22.82
C VAL A 179 2.27 14.26 21.31
N SER A 180 3.41 14.78 20.88
CA SER A 180 3.92 14.71 19.51
C SER A 180 5.27 14.01 19.54
N TYR A 181 5.48 13.06 18.64
CA TYR A 181 6.68 12.23 18.56
C TYR A 181 7.59 12.65 17.40
N GLU A 182 8.88 12.30 17.47
CA GLU A 182 9.88 12.56 16.42
C GLU A 182 9.49 11.97 15.06
N ASN A 183 8.83 10.81 15.05
CA ASN A 183 8.36 10.16 13.83
C ASN A 183 7.13 10.84 13.18
N GLY A 184 6.69 11.99 13.70
CA GLY A 184 5.53 12.74 13.22
C GLY A 184 4.17 12.22 13.70
N SER A 185 4.13 11.12 14.46
CA SER A 185 2.89 10.67 15.10
C SER A 185 2.53 11.54 16.31
N SER A 186 1.26 11.53 16.70
CA SER A 186 0.77 12.27 17.86
C SER A 186 -0.37 11.54 18.55
N TYR A 187 -0.59 11.84 19.83
CA TYR A 187 -1.77 11.43 20.56
C TYR A 187 -2.33 12.60 21.36
N SER A 188 -3.64 12.76 21.37
CA SER A 188 -4.36 13.74 22.19
C SER A 188 -5.53 13.05 22.88
N GLY A 189 -5.58 13.14 24.22
CA GLY A 189 -6.59 12.46 25.01
C GLY A 189 -6.19 12.31 26.46
N GLU A 190 -6.78 11.32 27.14
CA GLU A 190 -6.44 11.03 28.53
C GLU A 190 -5.19 10.13 28.66
N PHE A 191 -4.49 10.29 29.77
CA PHE A 191 -3.29 9.55 30.16
C PHE A 191 -3.44 9.01 31.58
N GLN A 192 -2.98 7.78 31.80
CA GLN A 192 -2.87 7.17 33.12
C GLN A 192 -1.55 6.43 33.26
N GLY A 193 -0.74 6.83 34.24
CA GLY A 193 0.56 6.20 34.51
C GLY A 193 1.53 6.25 33.33
N GLY A 194 1.44 7.30 32.49
CA GLY A 194 2.27 7.45 31.29
C GLY A 194 1.75 6.72 30.04
N ASN A 195 0.65 5.97 30.13
CA ASN A 195 0.01 5.31 28.98
C ASN A 195 -1.21 6.09 28.52
N TYR A 196 -1.56 5.96 27.23
CA TYR A 196 -2.87 6.42 26.73
C TYR A 196 -3.99 5.69 27.46
N HIS A 197 -4.99 6.45 27.89
CA HIS A 197 -6.12 5.92 28.65
C HIS A 197 -7.37 6.74 28.33
N GLY A 198 -8.56 6.18 28.56
CA GLY A 198 -9.82 6.90 28.33
C GLY A 198 -10.01 7.26 26.85
N ASP A 199 -10.78 8.30 26.57
CA ASP A 199 -11.02 8.72 25.20
C ASP A 199 -9.84 9.53 24.64
N GLY A 200 -9.46 9.23 23.40
CA GLY A 200 -8.35 9.92 22.74
C GLY A 200 -8.32 9.72 21.22
N GLU A 201 -7.36 10.38 20.60
CA GLU A 201 -7.06 10.30 19.18
C GLU A 201 -5.56 10.12 18.97
N PHE A 202 -5.16 9.02 18.34
CA PHE A 202 -3.80 8.80 17.84
C PHE A 202 -3.74 9.11 16.33
N LYS A 203 -2.71 9.81 15.88
CA LYS A 203 -2.49 10.18 14.48
C LYS A 203 -1.10 9.77 14.00
N GLN A 204 -1.01 9.29 12.77
CA GLN A 204 0.26 9.00 12.09
C GLN A 204 0.12 9.26 10.59
N GLY A 205 0.75 10.33 10.11
CA GLY A 205 0.52 10.82 8.73
C GLY A 205 -0.94 11.22 8.56
N ASP A 206 -1.59 10.74 7.50
CA ASP A 206 -3.02 10.96 7.26
C ASP A 206 -3.93 10.00 8.04
N MET A 207 -3.35 8.98 8.71
CA MET A 207 -4.14 8.02 9.48
C MET A 207 -4.48 8.55 10.87
N PHE A 208 -5.70 8.26 11.33
CA PHE A 208 -6.17 8.54 12.69
C PHE A 208 -6.90 7.34 13.30
N TYR A 209 -6.84 7.26 14.63
CA TYR A 209 -7.46 6.24 15.47
C TYR A 209 -8.10 6.94 16.66
N ARG A 210 -9.42 7.02 16.69
CA ARG A 210 -10.19 7.72 17.71
C ARG A 210 -11.08 6.75 18.48
N GLY A 211 -10.97 6.72 19.79
CA GLY A 211 -11.80 5.85 20.62
C GLY A 211 -11.27 5.75 22.03
N THR A 212 -11.67 4.69 22.73
CA THR A 212 -11.24 4.44 24.09
C THR A 212 -9.94 3.63 24.13
N PHE A 213 -8.99 4.09 24.93
CA PHE A 213 -7.70 3.45 25.18
C PHE A 213 -7.65 2.87 26.60
N VAL A 214 -7.11 1.67 26.73
CA VAL A 214 -6.81 1.04 28.01
C VAL A 214 -5.36 0.61 28.00
N ASP A 215 -4.53 1.22 28.84
CA ASP A 215 -3.09 0.97 28.96
C ASP A 215 -2.35 1.02 27.61
N GLY A 216 -2.67 2.03 26.79
CA GLY A 216 -2.06 2.22 25.49
C GLY A 216 -2.63 1.33 24.38
N VAL A 217 -3.71 0.58 24.64
CA VAL A 217 -4.35 -0.27 23.63
C VAL A 217 -5.73 0.29 23.29
N LEU A 218 -5.96 0.56 22.00
CA LEU A 218 -7.27 0.95 21.50
C LEU A 218 -8.23 -0.25 21.55
N THR A 219 -9.36 -0.08 22.24
CA THR A 219 -10.37 -1.14 22.44
C THR A 219 -11.77 -0.56 22.63
N GLY A 220 -12.81 -1.36 22.38
CA GLY A 220 -14.19 -0.91 22.53
C GLY A 220 -14.70 -0.23 21.27
N GLN A 221 -15.46 0.86 21.39
CA GLN A 221 -15.98 1.58 20.22
C GLN A 221 -14.94 2.59 19.71
N ALA A 222 -14.65 2.56 18.41
CA ALA A 222 -13.68 3.45 17.79
C ALA A 222 -14.01 3.81 16.33
N GLU A 223 -13.39 4.89 15.86
CA GLU A 223 -13.33 5.33 14.48
C GLU A 223 -11.86 5.30 14.01
N LEU A 224 -11.59 4.59 12.92
CA LEU A 224 -10.24 4.36 12.39
C LEU A 224 -10.23 4.75 10.91
N SER A 225 -9.18 5.42 10.44
CA SER A 225 -8.89 5.46 9.01
C SER A 225 -7.89 4.35 8.65
N MET A 226 -8.13 3.68 7.53
CA MET A 226 -7.26 2.65 6.96
C MET A 226 -6.25 3.26 5.98
N TYR A 227 -5.25 2.46 5.58
CA TYR A 227 -4.22 2.88 4.63
C TYR A 227 -4.77 3.20 3.22
N ASP A 228 -5.89 2.60 2.85
CA ASP A 228 -6.57 2.81 1.56
C ASP A 228 -7.55 3.99 1.58
N GLY A 229 -7.53 4.82 2.63
CA GLY A 229 -8.42 5.97 2.79
C GLY A 229 -9.81 5.63 3.35
N SER A 230 -10.15 4.34 3.52
CA SER A 230 -11.43 3.93 4.08
C SER A 230 -11.54 4.25 5.58
N ILE A 231 -12.76 4.46 6.07
CA ILE A 231 -13.06 4.79 7.48
C ILE A 231 -13.91 3.67 8.09
N TYR A 232 -13.40 3.08 9.16
CA TYR A 232 -14.12 2.13 10.01
C TYR A 232 -14.75 2.80 11.22
N LYS A 233 -15.96 2.39 11.59
CA LYS A 233 -16.68 2.79 12.80
C LYS A 233 -17.30 1.56 13.45
N GLY A 234 -16.85 1.20 14.65
CA GLY A 234 -17.40 0.06 15.35
C GLY A 234 -16.53 -0.44 16.48
N GLU A 235 -16.76 -1.70 16.84
CA GLU A 235 -16.00 -2.40 17.86
C GLU A 235 -14.57 -2.69 17.37
N VAL A 236 -13.59 -2.50 18.25
CA VAL A 236 -12.17 -2.76 17.99
C VAL A 236 -11.54 -3.50 19.16
N GLU A 237 -10.60 -4.37 18.84
CA GLU A 237 -9.77 -5.08 19.80
C GLU A 237 -8.32 -5.01 19.34
N ALA A 238 -7.41 -4.62 20.25
CA ALA A 238 -5.98 -4.54 19.97
C ALA A 238 -5.65 -3.79 18.66
N TRP A 239 -6.26 -2.61 18.47
CA TRP A 239 -6.10 -1.74 17.30
C TRP A 239 -6.73 -2.23 15.98
N GLN A 240 -7.49 -3.32 15.99
CA GLN A 240 -8.11 -3.89 14.79
C GLN A 240 -9.63 -3.89 14.88
N PRO A 241 -10.35 -3.70 13.76
CA PRO A 241 -11.79 -3.95 13.69
C PRO A 241 -12.14 -5.36 14.18
N GLN A 242 -13.07 -5.46 15.13
CA GLN A 242 -13.49 -6.71 15.75
C GLN A 242 -14.92 -6.57 16.26
N GLY A 243 -15.83 -7.48 15.93
CA GLY A 243 -17.22 -7.38 16.33
C GLY A 243 -18.04 -6.48 15.40
N LYS A 244 -19.07 -5.81 15.91
CA LYS A 244 -20.00 -5.04 15.06
C LYS A 244 -19.40 -3.71 14.61
N GLY A 245 -19.50 -3.42 13.32
CA GLY A 245 -19.09 -2.12 12.79
C GLY A 245 -19.54 -1.83 11.36
N SER A 246 -19.04 -0.72 10.85
CA SER A 246 -19.23 -0.26 9.48
C SER A 246 -17.92 0.23 8.89
N LEU A 247 -17.63 -0.13 7.64
CA LEU A 247 -16.47 0.32 6.89
C LEU A 247 -16.94 1.09 5.66
N THR A 248 -16.51 2.34 5.49
CA THR A 248 -16.87 3.19 4.35
C THR A 248 -15.61 3.48 3.53
N SER A 249 -15.59 3.12 2.24
CA SER A 249 -14.49 3.43 1.32
C SER A 249 -14.46 4.91 0.95
N GLU A 250 -13.35 5.37 0.37
CA GLU A 250 -13.21 6.74 -0.14
C GLU A 250 -14.26 7.06 -1.22
N ASP A 251 -14.57 6.10 -2.08
CA ASP A 251 -15.61 6.20 -3.11
C ASP A 251 -17.06 6.20 -2.56
N GLY A 252 -17.24 6.09 -1.25
CA GLY A 252 -18.55 6.13 -0.58
C GLY A 252 -19.29 4.79 -0.47
N ASN A 253 -18.68 3.68 -0.90
CA ASN A 253 -19.24 2.35 -0.68
C ASN A 253 -19.15 2.01 0.81
N ARG A 254 -20.17 1.37 1.37
CA ARG A 254 -20.25 1.11 2.82
C ARG A 254 -20.67 -0.31 3.14
N LEU A 255 -19.87 -0.97 3.97
CA LEU A 255 -20.12 -2.27 4.58
C LEU A 255 -20.67 -2.08 6.01
N GLU A 256 -21.59 -2.93 6.46
CA GLU A 256 -22.13 -2.97 7.83
C GLU A 256 -22.33 -4.42 8.27
N GLY A 257 -21.69 -4.85 9.36
CA GLY A 257 -21.88 -6.21 9.91
C GLY A 257 -20.84 -6.60 10.95
N MET A 258 -20.51 -7.88 11.01
CA MET A 258 -19.51 -8.44 11.93
C MET A 258 -18.12 -8.43 11.29
N PHE A 259 -17.11 -8.05 12.06
CA PHE A 259 -15.71 -8.03 11.67
C PHE A 259 -14.91 -8.98 12.55
N GLU A 260 -13.98 -9.73 11.95
CA GLU A 260 -13.01 -10.57 12.64
C GLU A 260 -11.63 -10.30 12.05
N SER A 261 -10.66 -9.95 12.91
CA SER A 261 -9.29 -9.64 12.49
C SER A 261 -9.21 -8.59 11.35
N GLY A 262 -10.05 -7.55 11.41
CA GLY A 262 -10.09 -6.48 10.41
C GLY A 262 -10.95 -6.75 9.17
N MET A 263 -11.49 -7.96 9.01
CA MET A 263 -12.24 -8.36 7.82
C MET A 263 -13.70 -8.63 8.15
N MET A 264 -14.62 -8.20 7.29
CA MET A 264 -16.04 -8.49 7.44
C MET A 264 -16.32 -9.95 7.13
N VAL A 265 -17.07 -10.60 8.03
CA VAL A 265 -17.43 -12.02 7.97
C VAL A 265 -18.90 -12.23 8.37
N GLY A 266 -19.52 -13.29 7.84
CA GLY A 266 -20.89 -13.66 8.18
C GLY A 266 -21.93 -12.68 7.64
N GLU A 267 -23.11 -12.63 8.27
CA GLU A 267 -24.21 -11.81 7.77
C GLU A 267 -23.95 -10.29 7.89
N GLY A 268 -24.29 -9.54 6.85
CA GLY A 268 -24.22 -8.10 6.87
C GLY A 268 -24.89 -7.42 5.68
N ARG A 269 -24.54 -6.15 5.46
CA ARG A 269 -25.10 -5.30 4.43
C ARG A 269 -23.99 -4.53 3.73
N TRP A 270 -24.19 -4.28 2.45
CA TRP A 270 -23.36 -3.37 1.68
C TRP A 270 -24.25 -2.35 0.97
N PHE A 271 -23.75 -1.12 0.85
CA PHE A 271 -24.37 0.01 0.19
C PHE A 271 -23.38 0.57 -0.82
N GLY A 272 -23.71 0.52 -2.10
CA GLY A 272 -22.93 1.13 -3.18
C GLY A 272 -23.17 2.63 -3.25
N SER A 273 -22.15 3.38 -3.63
CA SER A 273 -22.26 4.81 -3.90
C SER A 273 -23.16 5.15 -5.09
N ASP A 274 -23.38 4.17 -5.98
CA ASP A 274 -24.34 4.21 -7.08
C ASP A 274 -25.81 3.98 -6.64
N GLY A 275 -26.04 3.66 -5.35
CA GLY A 275 -27.34 3.33 -4.79
C GLY A 275 -27.70 1.85 -4.81
N SER A 276 -26.82 0.98 -5.34
CA SER A 276 -27.00 -0.46 -5.22
C SER A 276 -26.84 -0.93 -3.77
N THR A 277 -27.43 -2.07 -3.42
CA THR A 277 -27.38 -2.62 -2.06
C THR A 277 -27.23 -4.13 -2.08
N TYR A 278 -26.61 -4.68 -1.05
CA TYR A 278 -26.54 -6.12 -0.81
C TYR A 278 -26.89 -6.43 0.64
N VAL A 279 -27.63 -7.52 0.86
CA VAL A 279 -27.91 -8.07 2.18
C VAL A 279 -27.68 -9.57 2.10
N GLY A 280 -26.71 -10.10 2.84
CA GLY A 280 -26.33 -11.50 2.77
C GLY A 280 -25.08 -11.82 3.57
N GLU A 281 -24.48 -12.96 3.28
CA GLU A 281 -23.25 -13.44 3.89
C GLU A 281 -22.01 -12.78 3.26
N PHE A 282 -20.95 -12.65 4.06
CA PHE A 282 -19.66 -12.11 3.67
C PHE A 282 -18.54 -13.04 4.09
N ASP A 283 -17.53 -13.16 3.24
CA ASP A 283 -16.25 -13.78 3.58
C ASP A 283 -15.12 -12.85 3.12
N TYR A 284 -14.23 -12.47 4.04
CA TYR A 284 -13.13 -11.53 3.80
C TYR A 284 -13.52 -10.27 3.00
N ASN A 285 -14.55 -9.53 3.45
CA ASN A 285 -15.11 -8.32 2.81
C ASN A 285 -15.81 -8.53 1.46
N GLN A 286 -15.96 -9.77 0.97
CA GLN A 286 -16.63 -10.07 -0.32
C GLN A 286 -18.00 -10.70 -0.08
N PHE A 287 -18.93 -10.51 -1.01
CA PHE A 287 -20.21 -11.24 -0.98
C PHE A 287 -19.92 -12.72 -1.19
N ASP A 288 -20.35 -13.55 -0.25
CA ASP A 288 -20.20 -15.00 -0.30
C ASP A 288 -21.45 -15.64 0.31
N GLY A 289 -21.68 -16.95 0.15
CA GLY A 289 -22.87 -17.60 0.68
C GLY A 289 -24.19 -17.04 0.10
N ASN A 290 -25.27 -17.02 0.90
CA ASN A 290 -26.58 -16.58 0.39
C ASN A 290 -26.79 -15.07 0.58
N GLY A 291 -27.39 -14.41 -0.41
CA GLY A 291 -27.71 -12.99 -0.31
C GLY A 291 -28.74 -12.49 -1.31
N THR A 292 -29.07 -11.21 -1.15
CA THR A 292 -29.88 -10.42 -2.07
C THR A 292 -29.11 -9.18 -2.48
N TYR A 293 -28.81 -9.05 -3.77
CA TYR A 293 -28.25 -7.85 -4.37
C TYR A 293 -29.36 -7.09 -5.11
N THR A 294 -29.45 -5.79 -4.88
CA THR A 294 -30.32 -4.86 -5.61
C THR A 294 -29.44 -3.84 -6.32
N ALA A 295 -29.41 -3.89 -7.64
CA ALA A 295 -28.66 -2.97 -8.48
C ALA A 295 -29.27 -1.55 -8.47
N ALA A 296 -28.48 -0.55 -8.85
CA ALA A 296 -28.94 0.84 -8.94
C ALA A 296 -30.09 1.05 -9.94
N ASN A 297 -30.16 0.23 -11.00
CA ASN A 297 -31.26 0.22 -11.97
C ASN A 297 -32.54 -0.46 -11.45
N GLY A 298 -32.51 -1.03 -10.23
CA GLY A 298 -33.62 -1.74 -9.59
C GLY A 298 -33.66 -3.24 -9.84
N ASP A 299 -32.72 -3.81 -10.61
CA ASP A 299 -32.63 -5.27 -10.78
C ASP A 299 -32.30 -5.95 -9.45
N VAL A 300 -32.95 -7.08 -9.17
CA VAL A 300 -32.78 -7.81 -7.91
C VAL A 300 -32.31 -9.22 -8.18
N TYR A 301 -31.13 -9.57 -7.68
CA TYR A 301 -30.66 -10.94 -7.62
C TYR A 301 -30.82 -11.50 -6.20
N GLN A 302 -31.39 -12.68 -6.08
CA GLN A 302 -31.50 -13.43 -4.82
C GLN A 302 -30.97 -14.85 -5.03
N GLY A 303 -29.91 -15.23 -4.32
CA GLY A 303 -29.26 -16.52 -4.52
C GLY A 303 -27.92 -16.64 -3.81
N GLU A 304 -27.12 -17.59 -4.26
CA GLU A 304 -25.76 -17.80 -3.77
C GLU A 304 -24.77 -16.82 -4.44
N PHE A 305 -23.72 -16.46 -3.72
CA PHE A 305 -22.63 -15.60 -4.13
C PHE A 305 -21.31 -16.31 -3.86
N SER A 306 -20.31 -16.03 -4.68
CA SER A 306 -18.93 -16.42 -4.40
C SER A 306 -17.99 -15.39 -5.00
N PHE A 307 -17.04 -14.92 -4.20
CA PHE A 307 -16.09 -13.86 -4.58
C PHE A 307 -16.76 -12.61 -5.16
N GLY A 308 -17.91 -12.20 -4.60
CA GLY A 308 -18.65 -11.01 -5.05
C GLY A 308 -19.58 -11.24 -6.25
N GLU A 309 -19.53 -12.39 -6.91
CA GLU A 309 -20.32 -12.66 -8.12
C GLU A 309 -21.50 -13.61 -7.85
N TYR A 310 -22.56 -13.51 -8.65
CA TYR A 310 -23.66 -14.48 -8.62
C TYR A 310 -23.14 -15.90 -8.87
N HIS A 311 -23.48 -16.83 -8.00
CA HIS A 311 -23.04 -18.22 -8.03
C HIS A 311 -24.18 -19.18 -7.63
N GLY A 312 -23.96 -20.49 -7.71
CA GLY A 312 -24.86 -21.49 -7.14
C GLY A 312 -26.30 -21.38 -7.66
N GLN A 313 -27.32 -21.61 -6.85
CA GLN A 313 -28.71 -21.40 -7.25
C GLN A 313 -29.14 -19.95 -7.00
N GLY A 314 -29.87 -19.34 -7.95
CA GLY A 314 -30.36 -17.98 -7.78
C GLY A 314 -31.43 -17.54 -8.77
N THR A 315 -32.06 -16.42 -8.44
CA THR A 315 -33.11 -15.76 -9.23
C THR A 315 -32.75 -14.30 -9.46
N LEU A 316 -32.60 -13.89 -10.72
CA LEU A 316 -32.51 -12.49 -11.14
C LEU A 316 -33.90 -12.00 -11.59
N THR A 317 -34.34 -10.87 -11.05
CA THR A 317 -35.57 -10.18 -11.43
C THR A 317 -35.20 -8.82 -12.00
N LEU A 318 -35.46 -8.62 -13.29
CA LEU A 318 -35.19 -7.35 -13.96
C LEU A 318 -36.28 -6.33 -13.66
N ALA A 319 -35.90 -5.09 -13.33
CA ALA A 319 -36.82 -3.98 -13.14
C ALA A 319 -37.50 -3.60 -14.46
N GLU A 320 -36.68 -3.38 -15.49
CA GLU A 320 -37.10 -3.02 -16.85
C GLU A 320 -36.45 -3.98 -17.87
N PRO A 321 -37.07 -5.14 -18.18
CA PRO A 321 -36.50 -6.09 -19.14
C PRO A 321 -36.60 -5.57 -20.59
N GLU A 322 -35.55 -5.82 -21.39
CA GLU A 322 -35.56 -5.50 -22.81
C GLU A 322 -36.57 -6.36 -23.60
N ALA A 323 -36.94 -5.92 -24.81
CA ALA A 323 -37.90 -6.63 -25.65
C ALA A 323 -37.41 -8.05 -25.99
N GLY A 324 -38.12 -9.06 -25.46
CA GLY A 324 -37.77 -10.48 -25.64
C GLY A 324 -36.98 -11.09 -24.47
N GLN A 325 -36.53 -10.29 -23.50
CA GLN A 325 -35.86 -10.78 -22.30
C GLN A 325 -36.88 -11.21 -21.23
N ALA A 326 -36.61 -12.35 -20.58
CA ALA A 326 -37.44 -12.80 -19.48
C ALA A 326 -37.26 -11.89 -18.24
N LYS A 327 -38.37 -11.34 -17.72
CA LYS A 327 -38.36 -10.52 -16.50
C LYS A 327 -37.76 -11.24 -15.29
N ILE A 328 -37.99 -12.55 -15.20
CA ILE A 328 -37.49 -13.40 -14.12
C ILE A 328 -36.63 -14.49 -14.74
N GLN A 329 -35.39 -14.60 -14.28
CA GLN A 329 -34.40 -15.56 -14.72
C GLN A 329 -34.00 -16.42 -13.52
N ARG A 330 -34.22 -17.74 -13.59
CA ARG A 330 -33.96 -18.69 -12.51
C ARG A 330 -33.03 -19.78 -12.98
N GLY A 331 -32.12 -20.21 -12.13
CA GLY A 331 -31.29 -21.38 -12.38
C GLY A 331 -29.98 -21.33 -11.62
N ARG A 332 -29.01 -22.09 -12.12
CA ARG A 332 -27.66 -22.09 -11.57
C ARG A 332 -26.87 -20.90 -12.15
N TRP A 333 -26.05 -20.24 -11.36
CA TRP A 333 -25.20 -19.12 -11.74
C TRP A 333 -23.74 -19.51 -11.57
N SER A 334 -22.89 -18.97 -12.43
CA SER A 334 -21.44 -19.11 -12.32
C SER A 334 -20.79 -17.87 -12.89
N ARG A 335 -19.96 -17.20 -12.08
CA ARG A 335 -19.26 -15.97 -12.43
C ARG A 335 -20.19 -14.88 -12.95
N GLY A 336 -21.27 -14.61 -12.22
CA GLY A 336 -22.24 -13.57 -12.58
C GLY A 336 -23.23 -13.94 -13.69
N LYS A 337 -23.05 -15.08 -14.38
CA LYS A 337 -23.86 -15.48 -15.54
C LYS A 337 -24.83 -16.61 -15.19
N LEU A 338 -26.06 -16.52 -15.67
CA LEU A 338 -27.02 -17.62 -15.58
C LEU A 338 -26.53 -18.76 -16.46
N VAL A 339 -26.22 -19.88 -15.83
CA VAL A 339 -26.01 -21.16 -16.50
C VAL A 339 -27.40 -21.66 -16.89
N HIS A 340 -27.74 -21.51 -18.17
CA HIS A 340 -29.03 -21.93 -18.67
C HIS A 340 -29.31 -23.42 -18.38
N ASP A 341 -30.60 -23.69 -18.17
CA ASP A 341 -31.21 -24.95 -17.79
C ASP A 341 -30.63 -26.15 -18.57
N THR A 342 -30.58 -27.30 -17.88
CA THR A 342 -30.02 -28.64 -18.19
C THR A 342 -29.79 -29.06 -19.66
N GLU A 343 -30.49 -28.51 -20.65
CA GLU A 343 -30.17 -28.67 -22.07
C GLU A 343 -28.90 -27.94 -22.53
N SER A 344 -28.59 -26.72 -22.03
CA SER A 344 -27.38 -26.00 -22.50
C SER A 344 -26.12 -26.56 -21.87
N GLY A 345 -26.18 -26.95 -20.59
CA GLY A 345 -25.11 -27.68 -19.92
C GLY A 345 -24.87 -29.04 -20.59
N PHE A 346 -25.92 -29.80 -20.88
CA PHE A 346 -25.79 -31.04 -21.66
C PHE A 346 -25.24 -30.77 -23.06
N ARG A 347 -25.75 -29.76 -23.79
CA ARG A 347 -25.20 -29.38 -25.10
C ARG A 347 -23.73 -28.99 -25.00
N GLN A 348 -23.30 -28.21 -24.02
CA GLN A 348 -21.90 -27.79 -23.86
C GLN A 348 -20.99 -28.97 -23.51
N HIS A 349 -21.43 -29.88 -22.64
CA HIS A 349 -20.71 -31.14 -22.38
C HIS A 349 -20.65 -32.02 -23.64
N VAL A 350 -21.77 -32.15 -24.36
CA VAL A 350 -21.82 -32.84 -25.66
C VAL A 350 -20.88 -32.18 -26.67
N GLN A 351 -20.82 -30.84 -26.74
CA GLN A 351 -19.90 -30.14 -27.63
C GLN A 351 -18.44 -30.40 -27.25
N ALA A 352 -18.11 -30.45 -25.96
CA ALA A 352 -16.78 -30.82 -25.51
C ALA A 352 -16.43 -32.29 -25.85
N GLU A 353 -17.39 -33.21 -25.68
CA GLU A 353 -17.23 -34.61 -26.08
C GLU A 353 -17.08 -34.75 -27.60
N LEU A 354 -17.86 -34.01 -28.39
CA LEU A 354 -17.76 -33.94 -29.85
C LEU A 354 -16.41 -33.37 -30.26
N ALA A 355 -15.94 -32.30 -29.61
CA ALA A 355 -14.66 -31.68 -29.91
C ALA A 355 -13.53 -32.68 -29.69
N LEU A 356 -13.54 -33.43 -28.57
CA LEU A 356 -12.57 -34.50 -28.30
C LEU A 356 -12.69 -35.67 -29.31
N THR A 357 -13.91 -36.08 -29.64
CA THR A 357 -14.18 -37.21 -30.54
C THR A 357 -13.81 -36.89 -31.99
N HIS A 358 -14.01 -35.64 -32.42
CA HIS A 358 -13.75 -35.20 -33.79
C HIS A 358 -12.35 -34.62 -33.97
N HIS A 359 -11.66 -34.23 -32.89
CA HIS A 359 -10.35 -33.57 -32.92
C HIS A 359 -9.37 -34.22 -33.89
N GLN A 360 -9.13 -35.54 -33.75
CA GLN A 360 -8.14 -36.24 -34.56
C GLN A 360 -8.52 -36.27 -36.04
N ARG A 361 -9.82 -36.47 -36.35
CA ARG A 361 -10.33 -36.47 -37.72
C ARG A 361 -10.19 -35.08 -38.34
N LEU A 362 -10.67 -34.04 -37.66
CA LEU A 362 -10.62 -32.66 -38.14
C LEU A 362 -9.18 -32.17 -38.34
N LEU A 363 -8.29 -32.50 -37.40
CA LEU A 363 -6.87 -32.18 -37.54
C LEU A 363 -6.28 -32.89 -38.76
N SER A 364 -6.49 -34.20 -38.89
CA SER A 364 -5.97 -34.97 -40.03
C SER A 364 -6.51 -34.45 -41.37
N GLU A 365 -7.80 -34.10 -41.44
CA GLU A 365 -8.42 -33.49 -42.63
C GLU A 365 -7.78 -32.13 -42.95
N ALA A 366 -7.64 -31.24 -41.96
CA ALA A 366 -7.03 -29.93 -42.15
C ALA A 366 -5.58 -30.05 -42.65
N LEU A 367 -4.77 -30.93 -42.04
CA LEU A 367 -3.37 -31.13 -42.44
C LEU A 367 -3.24 -31.81 -43.82
N SER A 368 -4.15 -32.70 -44.17
CA SER A 368 -4.12 -33.40 -45.46
C SER A 368 -4.42 -32.52 -46.68
N ARG A 369 -5.10 -31.39 -46.46
CA ARG A 369 -5.45 -30.42 -47.50
C ARG A 369 -4.30 -29.49 -47.87
N LEU A 370 -3.26 -29.44 -47.04
CA LEU A 370 -2.10 -28.60 -47.32
C LEU A 370 -1.37 -29.08 -48.58
N PRO A 371 -1.27 -28.23 -49.63
CA PRO A 371 -0.47 -28.56 -50.80
C PRO A 371 1.02 -28.60 -50.42
N ASP A 372 1.82 -29.33 -51.20
CA ASP A 372 3.27 -29.19 -51.14
C ASP A 372 3.66 -27.83 -51.74
N SER A 373 4.81 -27.25 -51.36
CA SER A 373 5.31 -26.05 -52.02
C SER A 373 5.49 -26.29 -53.53
N GLU A 374 4.84 -25.46 -54.36
CA GLU A 374 4.66 -25.71 -55.80
C GLU A 374 5.58 -24.86 -56.70
N SER A 375 6.39 -23.97 -56.12
CA SER A 375 7.09 -22.93 -56.88
C SER A 375 8.54 -22.70 -56.43
N ASP A 376 9.35 -22.22 -57.37
CA ASP A 376 10.67 -21.62 -57.09
C ASP A 376 10.55 -20.24 -56.39
N THR A 377 9.34 -19.69 -56.32
CA THR A 377 9.02 -18.43 -55.63
C THR A 377 8.48 -18.69 -54.23
N ALA A 378 8.89 -17.89 -53.25
CA ALA A 378 8.44 -17.99 -51.86
C ALA A 378 6.91 -17.93 -51.73
N GLN A 379 6.35 -18.91 -51.02
CA GLN A 379 4.92 -18.97 -50.69
C GLN A 379 4.71 -18.67 -49.19
N ALA A 380 3.49 -18.26 -48.84
CA ALA A 380 3.10 -18.05 -47.45
C ALA A 380 2.23 -19.19 -46.96
N TYR A 381 2.51 -19.65 -45.75
CA TYR A 381 1.69 -20.62 -45.02
C TYR A 381 1.14 -19.97 -43.77
N PHE A 382 -0.10 -20.30 -43.40
CA PHE A 382 -0.76 -19.70 -42.25
C PHE A 382 -1.16 -20.74 -41.20
N LEU A 383 -0.82 -20.45 -39.94
CA LEU A 383 -1.36 -21.14 -38.78
C LEU A 383 -2.07 -20.11 -37.89
N GLY A 384 -3.38 -20.24 -37.78
CA GLY A 384 -4.21 -19.44 -36.87
C GLY A 384 -4.56 -20.20 -35.60
N ILE A 385 -4.39 -19.59 -34.43
CA ILE A 385 -4.69 -20.22 -33.14
C ILE A 385 -5.60 -19.31 -32.32
N ALA A 386 -6.85 -19.76 -32.09
CA ALA A 386 -7.75 -19.17 -31.09
C ALA A 386 -7.68 -20.01 -29.82
N GLY A 387 -7.02 -19.47 -28.79
CA GLY A 387 -6.60 -20.23 -27.63
C GLY A 387 -7.66 -20.40 -26.54
N ASP A 388 -8.50 -19.39 -26.30
CA ASP A 388 -9.50 -19.41 -25.23
C ASP A 388 -10.92 -19.52 -25.80
N GLY A 389 -11.65 -20.56 -25.42
CA GLY A 389 -13.03 -20.79 -25.85
C GLY A 389 -14.10 -20.07 -25.06
N SER A 390 -13.74 -19.41 -23.95
CA SER A 390 -14.71 -18.71 -23.09
C SER A 390 -15.14 -17.36 -23.63
N GLN A 391 -14.46 -16.86 -24.66
CA GLN A 391 -14.88 -15.69 -25.41
C GLN A 391 -14.88 -15.94 -26.93
N SER A 392 -15.96 -15.57 -27.60
CA SER A 392 -16.11 -15.73 -29.05
C SER A 392 -15.18 -14.82 -29.87
N VAL A 393 -14.66 -13.74 -29.28
CA VAL A 393 -13.80 -12.75 -29.96
C VAL A 393 -12.57 -13.37 -30.60
N PHE A 394 -11.95 -14.35 -29.93
CA PHE A 394 -10.73 -14.99 -30.41
C PHE A 394 -10.98 -15.81 -31.68
N ARG A 395 -12.12 -16.54 -31.75
CA ARG A 395 -12.53 -17.26 -32.96
C ARG A 395 -12.79 -16.29 -34.11
N ARG A 396 -13.59 -15.25 -33.88
CA ARG A 396 -13.93 -14.23 -34.90
C ARG A 396 -12.68 -13.57 -35.46
N GLU A 397 -11.74 -13.23 -34.58
CA GLU A 397 -10.47 -12.61 -34.95
C GLU A 397 -9.62 -13.53 -35.83
N ILE A 398 -9.49 -14.81 -35.50
CA ILE A 398 -8.77 -15.77 -36.36
C ILE A 398 -9.40 -15.88 -37.75
N GLU A 399 -10.72 -15.98 -37.83
CA GLU A 399 -11.44 -16.04 -39.10
C GLU A 399 -11.18 -14.78 -39.95
N PHE A 400 -11.20 -13.59 -39.32
CA PHE A 400 -10.91 -12.33 -39.99
C PHE A 400 -9.45 -12.26 -40.48
N VAL A 401 -8.49 -12.61 -39.62
CA VAL A 401 -7.06 -12.60 -39.94
C VAL A 401 -6.74 -13.57 -41.07
N GLN A 402 -7.33 -14.77 -41.06
CA GLN A 402 -7.18 -15.74 -42.16
C GLN A 402 -7.59 -15.11 -43.49
N GLN A 403 -8.75 -14.44 -43.55
CA GLN A 403 -9.23 -13.79 -44.77
C GLN A 403 -8.29 -12.69 -45.24
N GLN A 404 -7.77 -11.87 -44.33
CA GLN A 404 -6.82 -10.80 -44.65
C GLN A 404 -5.50 -11.35 -45.20
N LEU A 405 -4.92 -12.37 -44.56
CA LEU A 405 -3.69 -12.99 -45.05
C LEU A 405 -3.90 -13.80 -46.32
N SER A 406 -5.10 -14.35 -46.55
CA SER A 406 -5.44 -15.03 -47.80
C SER A 406 -5.45 -14.04 -48.96
N GLN A 407 -6.05 -12.87 -48.78
CA GLN A 407 -6.08 -11.82 -49.80
C GLN A 407 -4.69 -11.23 -50.08
N ARG A 408 -3.85 -11.14 -49.05
CA ARG A 408 -2.55 -10.45 -49.14
C ARG A 408 -1.41 -11.34 -49.60
N TYR A 409 -1.37 -12.59 -49.14
CA TYR A 409 -0.24 -13.50 -49.34
C TYR A 409 -0.65 -14.85 -49.94
N ASP A 410 -1.88 -14.95 -50.46
CA ASP A 410 -2.39 -16.17 -51.13
C ASP A 410 -2.34 -17.43 -50.23
N THR A 411 -2.69 -17.24 -48.96
CA THR A 411 -2.65 -18.31 -47.94
C THR A 411 -3.93 -19.16 -47.88
N ALA A 412 -4.90 -18.95 -48.78
CA ALA A 412 -6.23 -19.57 -48.69
C ALA A 412 -6.18 -21.10 -48.59
N ASP A 413 -5.35 -21.73 -49.44
CA ASP A 413 -5.16 -23.18 -49.47
C ASP A 413 -3.96 -23.65 -48.61
N HIS A 414 -3.19 -22.71 -48.03
CA HIS A 414 -2.02 -22.94 -47.19
C HIS A 414 -2.30 -22.66 -45.69
N SER A 415 -3.57 -22.68 -45.29
CA SER A 415 -4.01 -22.29 -43.95
C SER A 415 -4.45 -23.48 -43.10
N VAL A 416 -4.01 -23.50 -41.84
CA VAL A 416 -4.56 -24.37 -40.78
C VAL A 416 -5.07 -23.49 -39.65
N LEU A 417 -6.30 -23.73 -39.20
CA LEU A 417 -6.84 -23.09 -38.01
C LEU A 417 -7.01 -24.12 -36.89
N LEU A 418 -6.58 -23.75 -35.69
CA LEU A 418 -6.82 -24.47 -34.46
C LEU A 418 -7.65 -23.57 -33.54
N VAL A 419 -8.82 -24.03 -33.10
CA VAL A 419 -9.79 -23.19 -32.39
C VAL A 419 -10.34 -23.92 -31.19
N ASN A 420 -10.21 -23.30 -30.02
CA ASN A 420 -10.98 -23.67 -28.84
C ASN A 420 -12.21 -22.78 -28.77
N HIS A 421 -13.40 -23.36 -28.93
CA HIS A 421 -14.68 -22.70 -28.74
C HIS A 421 -15.79 -23.76 -28.65
N HIS A 422 -16.79 -23.57 -27.79
CA HIS A 422 -17.84 -24.57 -27.60
C HIS A 422 -18.72 -24.79 -28.84
N GLU A 423 -18.83 -23.81 -29.74
CA GLU A 423 -19.62 -23.92 -30.97
C GLU A 423 -18.85 -24.46 -32.19
N THR A 424 -17.55 -24.79 -32.05
CA THR A 424 -16.71 -25.19 -33.20
C THR A 424 -16.31 -26.65 -33.22
N ALA A 425 -16.88 -27.48 -32.34
CA ALA A 425 -16.51 -28.88 -32.13
C ALA A 425 -16.51 -29.73 -33.43
N GLU A 426 -17.35 -29.38 -34.40
CA GLU A 426 -17.45 -30.08 -35.69
C GLU A 426 -16.72 -29.38 -36.84
N ALA A 427 -16.33 -28.11 -36.66
CA ALA A 427 -15.79 -27.27 -37.72
C ALA A 427 -14.25 -27.21 -37.69
N TRP A 428 -13.67 -27.10 -36.50
CA TRP A 428 -12.24 -26.84 -36.33
C TRP A 428 -11.61 -27.81 -35.32
N PRO A 429 -10.36 -28.26 -35.54
CA PRO A 429 -9.63 -29.00 -34.54
C PRO A 429 -9.29 -28.12 -33.33
N LEU A 430 -9.36 -28.70 -32.12
CA LEU A 430 -8.93 -28.05 -30.88
C LEU A 430 -7.49 -27.52 -30.95
N ALA A 431 -7.26 -26.35 -30.35
CA ALA A 431 -5.94 -25.82 -30.07
C ALA A 431 -5.38 -26.42 -28.79
N THR A 432 -4.48 -27.39 -28.94
CA THR A 432 -3.76 -28.06 -27.85
C THR A 432 -2.26 -27.99 -28.12
N ARG A 433 -1.42 -28.15 -27.09
CA ARG A 433 0.04 -28.24 -27.30
C ARG A 433 0.42 -29.28 -28.37
N GLN A 434 -0.29 -30.41 -28.41
CA GLN A 434 -0.05 -31.48 -29.38
C GLN A 434 -0.49 -31.10 -30.80
N SER A 435 -1.70 -30.58 -30.98
CA SER A 435 -2.19 -30.20 -32.31
C SER A 435 -1.43 -29.01 -32.91
N ILE A 436 -0.94 -28.09 -32.07
CA ILE A 436 -0.03 -27.02 -32.50
C ILE A 436 1.28 -27.61 -33.00
N ALA A 437 1.89 -28.53 -32.24
CA ALA A 437 3.12 -29.20 -32.65
C ALA A 437 2.94 -30.00 -33.96
N ASP A 438 1.83 -30.72 -34.10
CA ASP A 438 1.52 -31.51 -35.30
C ASP A 438 1.25 -30.61 -36.52
N ALA A 439 0.54 -29.49 -36.34
CA ALA A 439 0.31 -28.52 -37.40
C ALA A 439 1.60 -27.87 -37.87
N LEU A 440 2.44 -27.38 -36.94
CA LEU A 440 3.74 -26.80 -37.27
C LEU A 440 4.63 -27.81 -38.00
N LYS A 441 4.67 -29.06 -37.53
CA LYS A 441 5.43 -30.13 -38.17
C LYS A 441 4.93 -30.41 -39.59
N ALA A 442 3.62 -30.51 -39.80
CA ALA A 442 3.04 -30.76 -41.11
C ALA A 442 3.31 -29.59 -42.07
N LEU A 443 3.14 -28.35 -41.61
CA LEU A 443 3.48 -27.16 -42.39
C LEU A 443 4.96 -27.17 -42.79
N GLY A 444 5.88 -27.40 -41.85
CA GLY A 444 7.31 -27.51 -42.14
C GLY A 444 7.68 -28.61 -43.14
N GLN A 445 6.90 -29.70 -43.20
CA GLN A 445 7.09 -30.77 -44.19
C GLN A 445 6.59 -30.39 -45.60
N LYS A 446 5.61 -29.49 -45.68
CA LYS A 446 5.02 -29.00 -46.94
C LYS A 446 5.78 -27.81 -47.51
N MET A 447 6.33 -26.98 -46.63
CA MET A 447 7.11 -25.80 -46.97
C MET A 447 8.45 -26.16 -47.61
N ASN A 448 8.85 -25.37 -48.60
CA ASN A 448 10.25 -25.18 -48.91
C ASN A 448 10.86 -24.28 -47.82
N VAL A 449 11.41 -24.88 -46.77
CA VAL A 449 11.89 -24.15 -45.58
C VAL A 449 12.97 -23.10 -45.87
N GLU A 450 13.62 -23.12 -47.03
CA GLU A 450 14.59 -22.10 -47.44
C GLU A 450 13.94 -20.86 -48.08
N GLN A 451 12.70 -20.99 -48.58
CA GLN A 451 12.00 -19.94 -49.33
C GLN A 451 10.70 -19.48 -48.66
N ASP A 452 9.90 -20.43 -48.18
CA ASP A 452 8.54 -20.16 -47.73
C ASP A 452 8.51 -19.54 -46.33
N VAL A 453 7.48 -18.74 -46.08
CA VAL A 453 7.30 -18.00 -44.83
C VAL A 453 6.08 -18.52 -44.09
N LEU A 454 6.26 -18.87 -42.81
CA LEU A 454 5.16 -19.16 -41.91
C LEU A 454 4.63 -17.86 -41.29
N PHE A 455 3.35 -17.59 -41.47
CA PHE A 455 2.57 -16.66 -40.66
C PHE A 455 1.88 -17.42 -39.55
N LEU A 456 2.30 -17.19 -38.31
CA LEU A 456 1.63 -17.72 -37.12
C LEU A 456 0.93 -16.57 -36.42
N TYR A 457 -0.39 -16.60 -36.37
CA TYR A 457 -1.19 -15.64 -35.61
C TYR A 457 -1.91 -16.36 -34.47
N MET A 458 -1.66 -15.90 -33.25
CA MET A 458 -2.18 -16.49 -32.02
C MET A 458 -2.95 -15.43 -31.25
N THR A 459 -4.19 -15.73 -30.86
CA THR A 459 -5.02 -14.84 -30.05
C THR A 459 -5.68 -15.58 -28.89
N SER A 460 -5.53 -15.04 -27.68
CA SER A 460 -6.03 -15.62 -26.42
C SER A 460 -5.78 -14.67 -25.24
N HIS A 461 -6.15 -15.10 -24.04
CA HIS A 461 -5.59 -14.54 -22.81
C HIS A 461 -4.12 -14.97 -22.61
N GLY A 462 -3.43 -14.27 -21.70
CA GLY A 462 -2.08 -14.61 -21.29
C GLY A 462 -1.82 -14.29 -19.82
N SER A 463 -0.81 -14.93 -19.23
CA SER A 463 -0.43 -14.71 -17.84
C SER A 463 0.80 -13.82 -17.67
N SER A 464 1.03 -13.33 -16.45
CA SER A 464 2.25 -12.59 -16.07
C SER A 464 3.53 -13.40 -16.25
N GLU A 465 3.42 -14.73 -16.27
CA GLU A 465 4.51 -15.68 -16.54
C GLU A 465 4.72 -15.92 -18.04
N HIS A 466 3.99 -15.19 -18.88
CA HIS A 466 4.04 -15.20 -20.35
C HIS A 466 3.50 -16.49 -20.98
N ASP A 467 2.65 -17.24 -20.27
CA ASP A 467 1.95 -18.38 -20.85
C ASP A 467 0.80 -17.91 -21.75
N PHE A 468 0.63 -18.56 -22.89
CA PHE A 468 -0.51 -18.39 -23.79
C PHE A 468 -1.60 -19.39 -23.43
N TYR A 469 -2.81 -18.90 -23.15
CA TYR A 469 -3.89 -19.75 -22.66
C TYR A 469 -4.48 -20.59 -23.79
N LEU A 470 -4.68 -21.88 -23.51
CA LEU A 470 -5.33 -22.84 -24.41
C LEU A 470 -6.66 -23.33 -23.83
N ASN A 471 -7.37 -22.46 -23.11
CA ASN A 471 -8.57 -22.83 -22.36
C ASN A 471 -9.73 -23.23 -23.29
N HIS A 472 -10.52 -24.21 -22.85
CA HIS A 472 -11.78 -24.58 -23.48
C HIS A 472 -12.84 -24.72 -22.39
N ASP A 473 -14.06 -24.24 -22.64
CA ASP A 473 -15.12 -24.07 -21.63
C ASP A 473 -15.36 -25.26 -20.72
N SER A 474 -15.16 -26.48 -21.23
CA SER A 474 -15.38 -27.73 -20.49
C SER A 474 -14.19 -28.69 -20.53
N ILE A 475 -13.05 -28.31 -21.13
CA ILE A 475 -11.87 -29.18 -21.23
C ILE A 475 -10.66 -28.45 -20.61
N LYS A 476 -10.08 -29.04 -19.57
CA LYS A 476 -8.84 -28.53 -18.99
C LYS A 476 -7.66 -28.86 -19.89
N LEU A 477 -7.23 -27.85 -20.64
CA LEU A 477 -6.06 -27.94 -21.51
C LEU A 477 -4.90 -27.17 -20.88
N PRO A 478 -3.68 -27.71 -20.96
CA PRO A 478 -2.51 -27.00 -20.46
C PRO A 478 -2.09 -25.87 -21.41
N ASN A 479 -1.70 -24.74 -20.83
CA ASN A 479 -1.21 -23.56 -21.53
C ASN A 479 0.09 -23.83 -22.31
N LEU A 480 0.44 -22.92 -23.21
CA LEU A 480 1.64 -22.96 -24.04
C LEU A 480 2.62 -21.87 -23.61
N SER A 481 3.83 -22.27 -23.21
CA SER A 481 4.90 -21.34 -22.88
C SER A 481 5.68 -20.90 -24.14
N PRO A 482 6.39 -19.75 -24.11
CA PRO A 482 7.23 -19.31 -25.22
C PRO A 482 8.35 -20.31 -25.58
N SER A 483 8.89 -21.00 -24.56
CA SER A 483 9.98 -21.98 -24.75
C SER A 483 9.49 -23.24 -25.46
N GLU A 484 8.27 -23.69 -25.16
CA GLU A 484 7.65 -24.83 -25.85
C GLU A 484 7.34 -24.47 -27.30
N LEU A 485 6.78 -23.28 -27.56
CA LEU A 485 6.52 -22.82 -28.93
C LEU A 485 7.83 -22.75 -29.74
N LYS A 486 8.91 -22.24 -29.13
CA LYS A 486 10.23 -22.23 -29.76
C LYS A 486 10.67 -23.64 -30.15
N ALA A 487 10.56 -24.59 -29.22
CA ALA A 487 10.94 -25.98 -29.47
C ALA A 487 10.11 -26.60 -30.61
N MET A 488 8.80 -26.33 -30.66
CA MET A 488 7.93 -26.83 -31.74
C MET A 488 8.33 -26.25 -33.10
N LEU A 489 8.57 -24.94 -33.20
CA LEU A 489 9.00 -24.27 -34.43
C LEU A 489 10.36 -24.78 -34.92
N ASP A 490 11.31 -24.97 -34.00
CA ASP A 490 12.65 -25.46 -34.33
C ASP A 490 12.64 -26.94 -34.76
N LEU A 491 11.84 -27.79 -34.09
CA LEU A 491 11.64 -29.18 -34.49
C LEU A 491 10.94 -29.33 -35.84
N ALA A 492 10.08 -28.38 -36.20
CA ALA A 492 9.44 -28.31 -37.51
C ALA A 492 10.41 -27.87 -38.63
N GLY A 493 11.60 -27.37 -38.30
CA GLY A 493 12.60 -26.93 -39.27
C GLY A 493 12.24 -25.65 -40.03
N ILE A 494 11.22 -24.92 -39.59
CA ILE A 494 10.73 -23.72 -40.26
C ILE A 494 11.71 -22.58 -40.03
N LYS A 495 12.29 -22.01 -41.10
CA LYS A 495 13.30 -20.95 -41.00
C LYS A 495 12.69 -19.55 -40.94
N TRP A 496 11.86 -19.20 -41.93
CA TRP A 496 11.28 -17.86 -42.06
C TRP A 496 9.93 -17.79 -41.36
N ARG A 497 9.82 -16.89 -40.38
CA ARG A 497 8.70 -16.86 -39.44
C ARG A 497 8.20 -15.43 -39.24
N VAL A 498 6.90 -15.22 -39.35
CA VAL A 498 6.19 -14.02 -38.91
C VAL A 498 5.23 -14.44 -37.81
N LEU A 499 5.59 -14.13 -36.57
CA LEU A 499 4.86 -14.55 -35.38
C LEU A 499 4.12 -13.35 -34.80
N MET A 500 2.82 -13.47 -34.63
CA MET A 500 1.96 -12.43 -34.10
C MET A 500 1.19 -12.99 -32.90
N VAL A 501 1.43 -12.41 -31.72
CA VAL A 501 0.85 -12.90 -30.46
C VAL A 501 -0.05 -11.82 -29.86
N SER A 502 -1.35 -12.00 -30.01
CA SER A 502 -2.40 -11.18 -29.42
C SER A 502 -2.82 -11.75 -28.06
N ALA A 503 -2.09 -11.37 -27.00
CA ALA A 503 -2.37 -11.79 -25.63
C ALA A 503 -1.76 -10.82 -24.60
N CYS A 504 -2.30 -10.84 -23.37
CA CYS A 504 -1.71 -10.14 -22.24
C CYS A 504 -0.27 -10.60 -22.00
N TYR A 505 0.63 -9.68 -21.64
CA TYR A 505 2.04 -9.95 -21.35
C TYR A 505 2.83 -10.61 -22.51
N SER A 506 2.31 -10.55 -23.74
CA SER A 506 2.86 -11.22 -24.92
C SER A 506 4.29 -10.80 -25.28
N GLY A 507 4.75 -9.63 -24.83
CA GLY A 507 6.14 -9.20 -24.97
C GLY A 507 7.17 -10.18 -24.36
N GLY A 508 6.75 -11.07 -23.46
CA GLY A 508 7.58 -12.16 -22.95
C GLY A 508 8.02 -13.20 -24.00
N PHE A 509 7.32 -13.29 -25.14
CA PHE A 509 7.68 -14.16 -26.25
C PHE A 509 8.88 -13.65 -27.05
N VAL A 510 9.08 -12.33 -27.09
CA VAL A 510 10.13 -11.67 -27.90
C VAL A 510 11.53 -12.17 -27.56
N PRO A 511 12.02 -12.15 -26.30
CA PRO A 511 13.39 -12.59 -26.00
C PRO A 511 13.65 -14.08 -26.27
N VAL A 512 12.61 -14.92 -26.26
CA VAL A 512 12.75 -16.38 -26.43
C VAL A 512 12.75 -16.76 -27.91
N LEU A 513 11.90 -16.12 -28.71
CA LEU A 513 11.66 -16.50 -30.11
C LEU A 513 12.48 -15.69 -31.12
N LYS A 514 13.00 -14.53 -30.74
CA LYS A 514 13.76 -13.66 -31.65
C LYS A 514 15.01 -14.37 -32.19
N ASN A 515 15.15 -14.34 -33.51
CA ASN A 515 16.36 -14.66 -34.27
C ASN A 515 16.33 -13.87 -35.59
N GLU A 516 17.38 -13.95 -36.41
CA GLU A 516 17.50 -13.13 -37.64
C GLU A 516 16.39 -13.38 -38.68
N THR A 517 15.78 -14.57 -38.69
CA THR A 517 14.74 -14.96 -39.65
C THR A 517 13.32 -14.95 -39.07
N THR A 518 13.15 -14.42 -37.86
CA THR A 518 11.86 -14.37 -37.15
C THR A 518 11.44 -12.94 -36.86
N MET A 519 10.35 -12.52 -37.50
CA MET A 519 9.62 -11.31 -37.13
C MET A 519 8.64 -11.64 -36.01
N LEU A 520 8.60 -10.80 -34.97
CA LEU A 520 7.64 -10.91 -33.88
C LEU A 520 6.86 -9.61 -33.70
N ILE A 521 5.54 -9.72 -33.60
CA ILE A 521 4.62 -8.63 -33.24
C ILE A 521 3.80 -9.09 -32.04
N THR A 522 3.73 -8.26 -31.00
CA THR A 522 3.03 -8.59 -29.76
C THR A 522 2.04 -7.50 -29.40
N ALA A 523 0.87 -7.88 -28.89
CA ALA A 523 -0.19 -6.96 -28.52
C ALA A 523 0.13 -6.14 -27.25
N ALA A 524 1.09 -6.59 -26.44
CA ALA A 524 1.52 -5.89 -25.23
C ALA A 524 3.01 -6.13 -24.95
N ASP A 525 3.60 -5.29 -24.11
CA ASP A 525 4.91 -5.54 -23.52
C ASP A 525 4.88 -6.70 -22.50
N SER A 526 6.03 -7.09 -21.98
CA SER A 526 6.15 -8.21 -21.02
C SER A 526 5.56 -7.92 -19.63
N LYS A 527 5.09 -6.70 -19.35
CA LYS A 527 4.64 -6.24 -18.03
C LYS A 527 3.21 -5.71 -18.03
N SER A 528 2.58 -5.65 -19.19
CA SER A 528 1.29 -4.98 -19.41
C SER A 528 0.27 -5.93 -20.03
N LYS A 529 -1.00 -5.65 -19.78
CA LYS A 529 -2.14 -6.38 -20.37
C LYS A 529 -2.49 -5.78 -21.73
N SER A 530 -3.14 -6.56 -22.58
CA SER A 530 -3.77 -6.10 -23.83
C SER A 530 -5.30 -6.07 -23.67
N PHE A 531 -6.01 -5.32 -24.52
CA PHE A 531 -7.44 -5.02 -24.35
C PHE A 531 -8.32 -5.44 -25.56
N GLY A 532 -9.65 -5.27 -25.42
CA GLY A 532 -10.65 -5.63 -26.45
C GLY A 532 -11.05 -7.11 -26.46
N CYS A 533 -10.85 -7.83 -25.36
CA CYS A 533 -11.11 -9.28 -25.29
C CYS A 533 -12.49 -9.63 -24.70
N SER A 534 -13.47 -8.72 -24.76
CA SER A 534 -14.82 -8.98 -24.22
C SER A 534 -15.66 -9.83 -25.19
N GLU A 535 -16.71 -10.48 -24.68
CA GLU A 535 -17.60 -11.32 -25.51
C GLU A 535 -18.30 -10.53 -26.61
N ASP A 536 -18.68 -9.29 -26.30
CA ASP A 536 -19.37 -8.37 -27.22
C ASP A 536 -18.41 -7.65 -28.19
N SER A 537 -17.08 -7.82 -28.01
CA SER A 537 -16.09 -7.24 -28.92
C SER A 537 -15.99 -8.05 -30.20
N GLU A 538 -16.08 -7.39 -31.35
CA GLU A 538 -15.88 -8.05 -32.65
C GLU A 538 -14.42 -8.52 -32.82
N MET A 539 -13.44 -7.78 -32.28
CA MET A 539 -12.01 -8.08 -32.34
C MET A 539 -11.24 -7.45 -31.17
N THR A 540 -10.07 -8.00 -30.85
CA THR A 540 -9.15 -7.37 -29.87
C THR A 540 -8.64 -6.03 -30.38
N TYR A 541 -8.16 -5.16 -29.49
CA TYR A 541 -7.60 -3.85 -29.91
C TYR A 541 -6.44 -4.05 -30.88
N PHE A 542 -5.60 -5.04 -30.60
CA PHE A 542 -4.48 -5.36 -31.47
C PHE A 542 -4.92 -5.81 -32.87
N GLY A 543 -5.82 -6.80 -32.94
CA GLY A 543 -6.34 -7.25 -34.23
C GLY A 543 -7.05 -6.14 -34.98
N ARG A 544 -7.91 -5.37 -34.29
CA ARG A 544 -8.67 -4.27 -34.87
C ARG A 544 -7.76 -3.21 -35.46
N ALA A 545 -6.78 -2.75 -34.69
CA ALA A 545 -5.84 -1.75 -35.14
C ALA A 545 -5.03 -2.26 -36.35
N LEU A 546 -4.42 -3.44 -36.25
CA LEU A 546 -3.51 -3.94 -37.27
C LEU A 546 -4.25 -4.37 -38.54
N PHE A 547 -5.24 -5.26 -38.42
CA PHE A 547 -5.87 -5.89 -39.58
C PHE A 547 -7.05 -5.09 -40.11
N GLN A 548 -7.95 -4.60 -39.25
CA GLN A 548 -9.19 -3.96 -39.70
C GLN A 548 -8.99 -2.48 -40.06
N GLU A 549 -8.25 -1.73 -39.23
CA GLU A 549 -8.09 -0.29 -39.40
C GLU A 549 -6.90 0.07 -40.29
N VAL A 550 -5.78 -0.65 -40.18
CA VAL A 550 -4.58 -0.33 -40.94
C VAL A 550 -4.47 -1.15 -42.23
N LEU A 551 -4.35 -2.47 -42.15
CA LEU A 551 -4.06 -3.30 -43.32
C LEU A 551 -5.24 -3.39 -44.30
N ALA A 552 -6.46 -3.65 -43.82
CA ALA A 552 -7.65 -3.75 -44.69
C ALA A 552 -7.94 -2.44 -45.45
N LYS A 553 -7.56 -1.29 -44.88
CA LYS A 553 -7.73 0.03 -45.51
C LYS A 553 -6.53 0.46 -46.37
N ASN A 554 -5.41 -0.26 -46.33
CA ASN A 554 -4.17 0.09 -47.03
C ASN A 554 -3.48 -1.15 -47.62
N ALA A 555 -4.02 -1.68 -48.72
CA ALA A 555 -3.53 -2.92 -49.33
C ALA A 555 -2.02 -2.92 -49.68
N SER A 556 -1.43 -1.77 -50.03
CA SER A 556 -0.01 -1.65 -50.38
C SER A 556 0.94 -1.43 -49.21
N LEU A 557 0.43 -1.28 -47.97
CA LEU A 557 1.28 -0.98 -46.81
C LEU A 557 1.93 -2.27 -46.29
N SER A 558 3.25 -2.32 -46.17
CA SER A 558 3.96 -3.49 -45.62
C SER A 558 3.56 -3.75 -44.16
N LEU A 559 3.70 -4.98 -43.68
CA LEU A 559 3.39 -5.32 -42.28
C LEU A 559 4.25 -4.50 -41.29
N VAL A 560 5.52 -4.25 -41.65
CA VAL A 560 6.46 -3.45 -40.85
C VAL A 560 6.01 -2.00 -40.76
N ASP A 561 5.50 -1.43 -41.85
CA ASP A 561 5.04 -0.04 -41.90
C ASP A 561 3.61 0.12 -41.35
N ALA A 562 2.83 -0.96 -41.31
CA ALA A 562 1.52 -1.02 -40.70
C ALA A 562 1.59 -0.96 -39.17
N TYR A 563 2.58 -1.63 -38.58
CA TYR A 563 2.72 -1.74 -37.13
C TYR A 563 2.75 -0.38 -36.40
N PRO A 564 3.57 0.63 -36.77
CA PRO A 564 3.60 1.91 -36.07
C PRO A 564 2.25 2.64 -36.10
N LYS A 565 1.48 2.48 -37.18
CA LYS A 565 0.13 3.05 -37.29
C LYS A 565 -0.84 2.34 -36.36
N ALA A 566 -0.77 1.02 -36.30
CA ALA A 566 -1.59 0.21 -35.40
C ALA A 566 -1.27 0.51 -33.93
N ALA A 567 0.01 0.55 -33.56
CA ALA A 567 0.46 0.89 -32.20
C ALA A 567 -0.01 2.29 -31.77
N LYS A 568 -0.03 3.26 -32.71
CA LYS A 568 -0.55 4.59 -32.45
C LYS A 568 -2.07 4.57 -32.19
N LEU A 569 -2.85 3.85 -33.00
CA LEU A 569 -4.30 3.71 -32.78
C LEU A 569 -4.62 3.05 -31.43
N ILE A 570 -3.86 2.01 -31.07
CA ILE A 570 -4.01 1.33 -29.77
C ILE A 570 -3.75 2.31 -28.63
N ALA A 571 -2.67 3.09 -28.71
CA ALA A 571 -2.36 4.09 -27.68
C ALA A 571 -3.44 5.18 -27.58
N GLU A 572 -4.05 5.59 -28.71
CA GLU A 572 -5.17 6.55 -28.72
C GLU A 572 -6.42 5.94 -28.04
N TRP A 573 -6.79 4.70 -28.36
CA TRP A 573 -7.93 4.03 -27.72
C TRP A 573 -7.71 3.76 -26.23
N GLU A 574 -6.48 3.43 -25.83
CA GLU A 574 -6.12 3.23 -24.43
C GLU A 574 -6.15 4.54 -23.64
N ASP A 575 -5.71 5.65 -24.23
CA ASP A 575 -5.78 6.99 -23.61
C ASP A 575 -7.24 7.47 -23.48
N ASP A 576 -8.05 7.29 -24.53
CA ASP A 576 -9.48 7.65 -24.54
C ASP A 576 -10.29 6.88 -23.46
N GLU A 577 -9.84 5.69 -23.08
CA GLU A 577 -10.48 4.83 -22.06
C GLU A 577 -9.75 4.83 -20.71
N GLU A 578 -8.78 5.72 -20.52
CA GLU A 578 -7.98 5.86 -19.29
C GLU A 578 -7.29 4.54 -18.86
N LEU A 579 -6.93 3.70 -19.84
CA LEU A 579 -6.28 2.41 -19.62
C LEU A 579 -4.76 2.57 -19.49
N LYS A 580 -4.14 1.71 -18.67
CA LYS A 580 -2.68 1.60 -18.63
C LYS A 580 -2.17 1.11 -20.00
N PRO A 581 -1.22 1.81 -20.65
CA PRO A 581 -0.76 1.46 -21.99
C PRO A 581 -0.26 0.03 -22.09
N SER A 582 -0.72 -0.70 -23.11
CA SER A 582 -0.27 -2.08 -23.37
C SER A 582 1.15 -2.13 -23.94
N ASN A 583 1.59 -1.05 -24.60
CA ASN A 583 2.87 -0.94 -25.30
C ASN A 583 3.15 -2.15 -26.21
N PRO A 584 2.38 -2.34 -27.31
CA PRO A 584 2.69 -3.36 -28.30
C PRO A 584 4.16 -3.30 -28.72
N GLN A 585 4.73 -4.44 -29.14
CA GLN A 585 6.14 -4.52 -29.55
C GLN A 585 6.31 -5.11 -30.94
N LEU A 586 7.33 -4.64 -31.65
CA LEU A 586 7.80 -5.17 -32.93
C LEU A 586 9.29 -5.52 -32.84
N SER A 587 9.62 -6.78 -33.14
CA SER A 587 10.98 -7.21 -33.45
C SER A 587 11.02 -7.64 -34.92
N ALA A 588 11.62 -6.81 -35.77
CA ALA A 588 11.70 -7.02 -37.22
C ALA A 588 13.16 -6.99 -37.70
N PRO A 589 13.93 -8.08 -37.55
CA PRO A 589 15.29 -8.19 -38.06
C PRO A 589 15.35 -8.00 -39.58
N LYS A 590 16.50 -7.53 -40.08
CA LYS A 590 16.65 -7.14 -41.49
C LYS A 590 16.36 -8.31 -42.45
N GLU A 591 16.80 -9.52 -42.15
CA GLU A 591 16.72 -10.65 -43.08
C GLU A 591 15.27 -11.04 -43.40
N ILE A 592 14.42 -11.20 -42.37
CA ILE A 592 13.00 -11.50 -42.57
C ILE A 592 12.25 -10.33 -43.20
N VAL A 593 12.62 -9.08 -42.90
CA VAL A 593 12.01 -7.89 -43.53
C VAL A 593 12.30 -7.86 -45.03
N ASP A 594 13.56 -8.10 -45.41
CA ASP A 594 13.96 -8.15 -46.82
C ASP A 594 13.28 -9.34 -47.53
N LYS A 595 13.11 -10.49 -46.85
CA LYS A 595 12.35 -11.63 -47.39
C LYS A 595 10.88 -11.32 -47.64
N LEU A 596 10.22 -10.63 -46.71
CA LEU A 596 8.82 -10.22 -46.90
C LEU A 596 8.65 -9.21 -48.03
N ARG A 597 9.58 -8.27 -48.18
CA ARG A 597 9.57 -7.31 -49.30
C ARG A 597 9.72 -8.00 -50.65
N GLU A 598 10.52 -9.06 -50.74
CA GLU A 598 10.61 -9.89 -51.94
C GLU A 598 9.25 -10.50 -52.30
N MET A 599 8.50 -10.98 -51.30
CA MET A 599 7.17 -11.57 -51.49
C MET A 599 6.08 -10.54 -51.83
N GLU A 600 6.12 -9.36 -51.22
CA GLU A 600 5.13 -8.30 -51.42
C GLU A 600 5.28 -7.58 -52.78
N GLY A 601 6.44 -7.71 -53.42
CA GLY A 601 6.77 -6.99 -54.64
C GLY A 601 7.14 -5.51 -54.40
N PRO A 602 7.54 -4.78 -55.46
CA PRO A 602 7.97 -3.38 -55.37
C PRO A 602 6.85 -2.38 -55.06
#